data_AF-A0A1W0E7K3-F1
#
_entry.id   AF-A0A1W0E7K3-F1
#
_cell.length_a   1.000
_cell.length_b   1.000
_cell.length_c   1.000
_cell.angle_alpha   90.00
_cell.angle_beta   90.00
_cell.angle_gamma   90.00
#
_symmetry.space_group_name_H-M   'P 1'
#
loop_
_entity.id
_entity.type
_entity.pdbx_description
1 polymer ?
#
loop_
_entity_poly.entity_id
_entity_poly.type
_entity_poly.pdbx_seq_one_letter_code
_entity_poly.pdbx_strand_id
1 'polypeptide(L)'
;MNNTNNDNNDNNTFNESDFLNKHINNRINTYNSLSRHDQKKYFNNFITANKHIIRKYLSYTEYNKLVSNDDSIFNIYKKEEVIIPSNSIEESKYGFNIIESNTNSNNNNILNNSNKIKNKTNSNNNKLTNNILNNNNIVVPKHFNLISDIILNKPFDQNGLFRVNSTKQRLRTANSLLQDIVEHKVSEEKGKELFDRNFDLIDSCEVYKTLLRSFNCCIIPNGYINIIIKINSIHDNIINNNNNNDNNNNNDNITDDKLILTKAMYYSLPFNNRNILESNVMLCYKICLKTSQMENKEKQMDLDGISIVMMPNLFLKKDKDIEIEKVLELVSFCKYFYKAFPEVCGIEEKYL
;
A
#
# COMPACT_ATOMS: atom_id res chain seq x y z
N MET A 1 -37.35 7.44 -49.25
CA MET A 1 -37.33 7.91 -47.85
C MET A 1 -36.14 7.25 -47.19
N ASN A 2 -35.11 8.03 -46.85
CA ASN A 2 -33.96 7.53 -46.09
C ASN A 2 -34.28 7.68 -44.61
N ASN A 3 -33.99 6.67 -43.80
CA ASN A 3 -33.88 6.83 -42.34
C ASN A 3 -32.56 6.19 -41.89
N THR A 4 -31.54 7.03 -41.79
CA THR A 4 -30.29 6.73 -41.11
C THR A 4 -30.49 7.02 -39.62
N ASN A 5 -30.54 5.97 -38.80
CA ASN A 5 -30.37 6.14 -37.36
C ASN A 5 -28.88 6.26 -37.06
N ASN A 6 -28.45 7.44 -36.60
CA ASN A 6 -27.16 7.62 -35.95
C ASN A 6 -27.29 7.16 -34.49
N ASP A 7 -26.78 5.98 -34.18
CA ASP A 7 -26.54 5.59 -32.79
C ASP A 7 -25.25 6.26 -32.31
N ASN A 8 -25.38 7.50 -31.81
CA ASN A 8 -24.33 8.17 -31.04
C ASN A 8 -24.19 7.49 -29.68
N ASN A 9 -23.51 6.34 -29.64
CA ASN A 9 -22.95 5.82 -28.40
C ASN A 9 -21.69 6.64 -28.07
N ASP A 10 -21.90 7.75 -27.36
CA ASP A 10 -20.84 8.52 -26.72
C ASP A 10 -20.22 7.69 -25.59
N ASN A 11 -19.35 6.76 -25.98
CA ASN A 11 -18.50 5.99 -25.08
C ASN A 11 -17.52 6.94 -24.41
N ASN A 12 -17.97 7.55 -23.31
CA ASN A 12 -17.13 8.30 -22.38
C ASN A 12 -16.30 7.30 -21.53
N THR A 13 -15.56 6.42 -22.21
CA THR A 13 -14.64 5.46 -21.61
C THR A 13 -13.50 6.24 -20.97
N PHE A 14 -13.59 6.39 -19.64
CA PHE A 14 -12.49 6.81 -18.79
C PHE A 14 -11.21 6.08 -19.20
N ASN A 15 -10.24 6.80 -19.76
CA ASN A 15 -9.03 6.17 -20.26
C ASN A 15 -8.13 5.81 -19.07
N GLU A 16 -8.34 4.60 -18.53
CA GLU A 16 -7.62 4.07 -17.37
C GLU A 16 -6.10 4.14 -17.58
N SER A 17 -5.62 3.97 -18.82
CA SER A 17 -4.19 4.11 -19.15
C SER A 17 -3.67 5.54 -19.03
N ASP A 18 -4.47 6.57 -19.34
CA ASP A 18 -4.08 7.98 -19.14
C ASP A 18 -4.07 8.35 -17.66
N PHE A 19 -5.04 7.85 -16.89
CA PHE A 19 -5.04 7.98 -15.43
C PHE A 19 -3.77 7.34 -14.84
N LEU A 20 -3.52 6.06 -15.11
CA LEU A 20 -2.34 5.36 -14.63
C LEU A 20 -1.03 6.04 -15.06
N ASN A 21 -0.91 6.49 -16.32
CA ASN A 21 0.25 7.23 -16.81
C ASN A 21 0.47 8.56 -16.07
N LYS A 22 -0.60 9.33 -15.84
CA LYS A 22 -0.55 10.61 -15.13
C LYS A 22 -0.10 10.43 -13.68
N HIS A 23 -0.51 9.36 -13.02
CA HIS A 23 -0.21 9.12 -11.61
C HIS A 23 1.11 8.35 -11.36
N ILE A 24 1.63 7.57 -12.33
CA ILE A 24 2.93 6.90 -12.21
C ILE A 24 4.12 7.81 -12.57
N ASN A 25 3.96 8.68 -13.58
CA ASN A 25 5.08 9.49 -14.10
C ASN A 25 5.28 10.82 -13.36
N ASN A 26 4.23 11.37 -12.74
CA ASN A 26 4.41 12.47 -11.81
C ASN A 26 5.08 11.93 -10.54
N ARG A 27 6.12 12.63 -10.08
CA ARG A 27 6.81 12.33 -8.82
C ARG A 27 5.91 12.72 -7.65
N ILE A 28 4.90 11.90 -7.35
CA ILE A 28 3.98 12.12 -6.23
C ILE A 28 4.83 12.16 -4.94
N ASN A 29 4.84 13.31 -4.28
CA ASN A 29 5.33 13.40 -2.91
C ASN A 29 4.30 12.68 -2.03
N THR A 30 4.53 11.38 -1.78
CA THR A 30 3.64 10.58 -0.93
C THR A 30 3.87 10.95 0.53
N TYR A 31 2.87 10.69 1.38
CA TYR A 31 3.01 10.81 2.83
C TYR A 31 4.20 9.99 3.36
N ASN A 32 4.52 8.83 2.76
CA ASN A 32 5.68 8.03 3.11
C ASN A 32 7.03 8.67 2.71
N SER A 33 7.03 9.63 1.79
CA SER A 33 8.22 10.39 1.36
C SER A 33 8.63 11.48 2.35
N LEU A 34 7.74 11.90 3.26
CA LEU A 34 8.00 12.87 4.31
C LEU A 34 8.90 12.29 5.43
N SER A 35 9.62 13.15 6.16
CA SER A 35 10.33 12.71 7.38
C SER A 35 9.33 12.28 8.46
N ARG A 36 9.74 11.45 9.44
CA ARG A 36 8.85 11.05 10.54
C ARG A 36 8.27 12.24 11.33
N HIS A 37 9.02 13.35 11.43
CA HIS A 37 8.54 14.57 12.08
C HIS A 37 7.44 15.23 11.25
N ASP A 38 7.68 15.40 9.94
CA ASP A 38 6.74 16.03 9.02
C ASP A 38 5.50 15.16 8.81
N GLN A 39 5.63 13.82 8.83
CA GLN A 39 4.51 12.87 8.86
C GLN A 39 3.60 13.14 10.07
N LYS A 40 4.16 13.22 11.29
CA LYS A 40 3.37 13.54 12.49
C LYS A 40 2.70 14.91 12.37
N LYS A 41 3.44 15.94 11.96
CA LYS A 41 2.93 17.32 11.80
C LYS A 41 1.76 17.36 10.79
N TYR A 42 1.97 16.84 9.59
CA TYR A 42 0.98 16.77 8.52
C TYR A 42 -0.26 16.01 8.96
N PHE A 43 -0.10 14.84 9.60
CA PHE A 43 -1.24 14.04 10.01
C PHE A 43 -2.04 14.69 11.15
N ASN A 44 -1.37 15.31 12.13
CA ASN A 44 -2.06 16.06 13.18
C ASN A 44 -2.83 17.28 12.61
N ASN A 45 -2.26 17.99 11.63
CA ASN A 45 -2.95 19.06 10.90
C ASN A 45 -4.17 18.52 10.13
N PHE A 46 -4.00 17.45 9.37
CA PHE A 46 -5.05 16.79 8.59
C PHE A 46 -6.22 16.32 9.47
N ILE A 47 -5.92 15.64 10.58
CA ILE A 47 -6.92 15.20 11.56
C ILE A 47 -7.64 16.39 12.19
N THR A 48 -6.92 17.46 12.53
CA THR A 48 -7.51 18.64 13.18
C THR A 48 -8.50 19.35 12.26
N ALA A 49 -8.12 19.58 10.99
CA ALA A 49 -8.99 20.18 9.98
C ALA A 49 -10.23 19.32 9.69
N ASN A 50 -10.05 18.01 9.53
CA ASN A 50 -11.11 17.07 9.13
C ASN A 50 -11.84 16.42 10.32
N LYS A 51 -11.60 16.90 11.56
CA LYS A 51 -12.10 16.31 12.81
C LYS A 51 -13.61 16.10 12.84
N HIS A 52 -14.36 17.01 12.24
CA HIS A 52 -15.82 16.97 12.18
C HIS A 52 -16.33 15.83 11.29
N ILE A 53 -15.73 15.64 10.10
CA ILE A 53 -16.00 14.51 9.20
C ILE A 53 -15.63 13.18 9.86
N ILE A 54 -14.43 13.09 10.45
CA ILE A 54 -13.97 11.82 11.03
C ILE A 54 -14.89 11.38 12.20
N ARG A 55 -15.34 12.33 13.03
CA ARG A 55 -16.28 12.07 14.14
C ARG A 55 -17.74 11.86 13.72
N LYS A 56 -18.13 12.25 12.50
CA LYS A 56 -19.47 12.01 11.93
C LYS A 56 -19.71 10.51 11.67
N TYR A 57 -18.66 9.78 11.29
CA TYR A 57 -18.76 8.37 10.88
C TYR A 57 -18.13 7.37 11.87
N LEU A 58 -17.12 7.78 12.64
CA LEU A 58 -16.39 6.90 13.56
C LEU A 58 -16.82 7.10 15.01
N SER A 59 -16.96 5.99 15.73
CA SER A 59 -17.15 6.01 17.18
C SER A 59 -15.91 6.57 17.89
N TYR A 60 -16.06 6.96 19.16
CA TYR A 60 -14.96 7.51 19.95
C TYR A 60 -13.72 6.59 20.00
N THR A 61 -13.91 5.27 20.08
CA THR A 61 -12.82 4.29 20.11
C THR A 61 -12.12 4.15 18.75
N GLU A 62 -12.86 4.21 17.65
CA GLU A 62 -12.31 4.18 16.28
C GLU A 62 -11.61 5.50 15.92
N TYR A 63 -12.20 6.65 16.28
CA TYR A 63 -11.55 7.96 16.18
C TYR A 63 -10.22 7.95 16.92
N ASN A 64 -10.19 7.50 18.18
CA ASN A 64 -8.95 7.39 18.93
C ASN A 64 -7.94 6.44 18.26
N LYS A 65 -8.38 5.30 17.69
CA LYS A 65 -7.51 4.38 16.97
C LYS A 65 -6.83 5.03 15.76
N LEU A 66 -7.49 5.96 15.07
CA LEU A 66 -6.87 6.77 14.01
C LEU A 66 -5.98 7.90 14.56
N VAL A 67 -6.39 8.53 15.67
CA VAL A 67 -5.87 9.83 16.15
C VAL A 67 -4.84 9.73 17.28
N SER A 68 -4.43 8.52 17.69
CA SER A 68 -3.44 8.27 18.77
C SER A 68 -2.00 8.77 18.45
N ASN A 69 -1.82 10.09 18.34
CA ASN A 69 -0.55 10.78 18.09
C ASN A 69 -0.32 12.01 18.98
N ASP A 70 -1.21 12.29 19.94
CA ASP A 70 -1.03 13.35 20.94
C ASP A 70 -0.02 12.92 22.02
N ASP A 71 1.22 13.37 21.82
CA ASP A 71 2.36 13.62 22.74
C ASP A 71 2.74 12.64 23.86
N SER A 72 2.01 11.54 24.04
CA SER A 72 2.54 10.32 24.63
C SER A 72 3.38 9.57 23.60
N ILE A 73 4.40 8.85 24.07
CA ILE A 73 5.49 8.29 23.25
C ILE A 73 5.01 7.09 22.38
N PHE A 74 3.71 6.76 22.39
CA PHE A 74 3.19 5.49 21.89
C PHE A 74 1.94 5.62 21.01
N ASN A 75 2.13 5.37 19.71
CA ASN A 75 1.20 4.46 19.06
C ASN A 75 1.37 3.08 19.74
N ILE A 76 0.51 2.74 20.69
CA ILE A 76 0.41 1.38 21.23
C ILE A 76 -0.32 0.52 20.17
N TYR A 77 0.33 0.32 19.02
CA TYR A 77 0.06 -0.85 18.23
C TYR A 77 0.41 -2.06 19.09
N LYS A 78 -0.46 -3.06 19.10
CA LYS A 78 -0.10 -4.32 19.72
C LYS A 78 1.00 -5.01 18.90
N LYS A 79 1.79 -5.90 19.49
CA LYS A 79 2.90 -6.60 18.79
C LYS A 79 2.39 -7.35 17.55
N GLU A 80 1.14 -7.82 17.59
CA GLU A 80 0.40 -8.47 16.51
C GLU A 80 -0.23 -7.53 15.46
N GLU A 81 -0.03 -6.21 15.55
CA GLU A 81 -0.50 -5.24 14.55
C GLU A 81 0.65 -4.68 13.68
N VAL A 82 1.91 -4.78 14.12
CA VAL A 82 3.07 -4.23 13.41
C VAL A 82 3.84 -5.32 12.66
N ILE A 83 4.09 -5.11 11.38
CA ILE A 83 5.03 -5.93 10.61
C ILE A 83 6.45 -5.57 11.05
N ILE A 84 7.16 -6.55 11.61
CA ILE A 84 8.59 -6.45 11.92
C ILE A 84 9.35 -7.21 10.82
N PRO A 85 10.14 -6.54 9.96
CA PRO A 85 10.92 -7.21 8.92
C PRO A 85 11.96 -8.16 9.54
N SER A 86 12.05 -9.39 9.04
CA SER A 86 12.88 -10.48 9.61
C SER A 86 14.38 -10.18 9.79
N ASN A 87 14.87 -9.11 9.15
CA ASN A 87 16.28 -8.72 9.13
C ASN A 87 16.57 -7.45 9.96
N SER A 88 15.60 -6.90 10.70
CA SER A 88 15.83 -5.73 11.57
C SER A 88 16.38 -6.13 12.93
N ILE A 89 17.72 -6.19 13.06
CA ILE A 89 18.44 -6.55 14.29
C ILE A 89 18.34 -5.50 15.42
N GLU A 90 17.70 -4.34 15.17
CA GLU A 90 17.62 -3.24 16.15
C GLU A 90 16.16 -2.84 16.46
N GLU A 91 15.47 -3.61 17.31
CA GLU A 91 14.17 -3.22 17.89
C GLU A 91 14.25 -1.82 18.54
N SER A 92 15.41 -1.46 19.10
CA SER A 92 15.70 -0.19 19.76
C SER A 92 15.74 1.04 18.84
N LYS A 93 15.98 0.91 17.52
CA LYS A 93 16.02 2.06 16.60
C LYS A 93 14.65 2.50 16.09
N TYR A 94 13.62 1.66 16.20
CA TYR A 94 12.32 1.98 15.61
C TYR A 94 11.45 2.91 16.46
N GLY A 95 11.77 3.09 17.75
CA GLY A 95 11.05 3.98 18.66
C GLY A 95 9.71 3.44 19.16
N PHE A 96 9.48 2.13 19.04
CA PHE A 96 8.36 1.44 19.68
C PHE A 96 8.80 1.03 21.10
N ASN A 97 8.03 1.36 22.15
CA ASN A 97 7.96 0.42 23.27
C ASN A 97 6.85 -0.57 22.93
N ILE A 98 7.26 -1.78 22.54
CA ILE A 98 6.38 -2.93 22.49
C ILE A 98 6.00 -3.22 23.95
N ILE A 99 4.73 -3.01 24.31
CA ILE A 99 4.24 -3.41 25.63
C ILE A 99 4.13 -4.92 25.62
N GLU A 100 5.19 -5.60 26.08
CA GLU A 100 5.06 -6.97 26.54
C GLU A 100 4.18 -6.98 27.78
N SER A 101 3.07 -7.72 27.73
CA SER A 101 2.20 -7.95 28.87
C SER A 101 2.86 -8.96 29.83
N ASN A 102 4.01 -8.59 30.38
CA ASN A 102 4.77 -9.38 31.32
C ASN A 102 4.12 -9.32 32.70
N THR A 103 3.25 -10.30 32.97
CA THR A 103 2.91 -10.70 34.33
C THR A 103 4.11 -11.41 34.96
N ASN A 104 5.09 -10.64 35.47
CA ASN A 104 5.73 -10.84 36.79
C ASN A 104 6.91 -9.90 37.06
N SER A 105 7.30 -9.84 38.32
CA SER A 105 8.07 -8.79 39.00
C SER A 105 9.60 -8.78 38.82
N ASN A 106 10.17 -7.60 39.12
CA ASN A 106 11.50 -7.32 39.73
C ASN A 106 12.67 -6.79 38.85
N ASN A 107 12.87 -5.46 39.00
CA ASN A 107 14.11 -4.75 39.31
C ASN A 107 15.33 -4.68 38.36
N ASN A 108 15.67 -3.41 38.02
CA ASN A 108 17.01 -2.77 38.01
C ASN A 108 18.11 -3.38 37.09
N ASN A 109 18.68 -2.67 36.12
CA ASN A 109 19.36 -1.37 36.28
C ASN A 109 19.74 -0.69 34.94
N ILE A 110 20.18 0.58 35.04
CA ILE A 110 20.55 1.51 33.95
C ILE A 110 22.06 1.46 33.62
N LEU A 111 22.48 1.52 32.34
CA LEU A 111 23.50 2.50 31.88
C LEU A 111 23.60 2.69 30.35
N ASN A 112 24.01 3.91 29.98
CA ASN A 112 24.18 4.41 28.61
C ASN A 112 25.42 3.88 27.89
N ASN A 113 25.41 3.92 26.55
CA ASN A 113 26.46 4.67 25.84
C ASN A 113 26.07 5.07 24.41
N SER A 114 26.30 6.32 24.07
CA SER A 114 26.04 6.90 22.74
C SER A 114 27.36 7.27 22.05
N ASN A 115 27.53 6.91 20.78
CA ASN A 115 28.68 7.33 20.00
C ASN A 115 28.29 7.82 18.59
N LYS A 116 28.76 9.04 18.28
CA LYS A 116 28.58 9.71 16.98
C LYS A 116 29.56 9.15 15.96
N ILE A 117 29.10 8.85 14.75
CA ILE A 117 29.97 8.70 13.57
C ILE A 117 29.56 9.75 12.53
N LYS A 118 30.52 10.58 12.13
CA LYS A 118 30.36 11.60 11.08
C LYS A 118 30.62 10.94 9.71
N ASN A 119 29.66 10.98 8.80
CA ASN A 119 29.91 10.63 7.40
C ASN A 119 30.38 11.84 6.61
N LYS A 120 31.46 11.64 5.85
CA LYS A 120 32.07 12.61 4.96
C LYS A 120 31.52 12.36 3.56
N THR A 121 30.97 13.39 2.91
CA THR A 121 30.49 13.32 1.53
C THR A 121 31.65 13.21 0.53
N ASN A 122 31.42 12.50 -0.57
CA ASN A 122 32.05 12.80 -1.85
C ASN A 122 31.14 12.41 -3.02
N SER A 123 31.17 13.24 -4.05
CA SER A 123 30.33 13.17 -5.26
C SER A 123 30.81 12.10 -6.23
N ASN A 124 29.89 11.49 -7.00
CA ASN A 124 29.92 11.55 -8.47
C ASN A 124 28.60 11.10 -9.12
N ASN A 125 28.29 11.72 -10.26
CA ASN A 125 27.01 11.61 -10.98
C ASN A 125 26.94 10.39 -11.92
N ASN A 126 25.74 10.18 -12.50
CA ASN A 126 25.40 9.33 -13.66
C ASN A 126 25.03 7.85 -13.43
N LYS A 127 23.92 7.62 -12.70
CA LYS A 127 22.92 6.59 -13.08
C LYS A 127 21.56 6.90 -12.43
N LEU A 128 20.66 7.55 -13.17
CA LEU A 128 19.40 8.09 -12.63
C LEU A 128 18.18 7.23 -12.99
N THR A 129 18.15 5.99 -12.50
CA THR A 129 16.97 5.12 -12.51
C THR A 129 16.86 4.35 -11.17
N ASN A 130 15.62 4.10 -10.72
CA ASN A 130 15.22 3.16 -9.65
C ASN A 130 15.46 3.49 -8.15
N ASN A 131 16.01 4.64 -7.75
CA ASN A 131 16.35 4.91 -6.34
C ASN A 131 15.24 5.45 -5.40
N ILE A 132 13.97 5.06 -5.57
CA ILE A 132 12.96 5.22 -4.49
C ILE A 132 13.17 4.16 -3.36
N LEU A 133 13.90 3.08 -3.65
CA LEU A 133 14.03 1.91 -2.76
C LEU A 133 15.36 1.79 -1.99
N ASN A 134 16.30 2.73 -2.15
CA ASN A 134 17.68 2.63 -1.63
C ASN A 134 18.09 3.82 -0.75
N ASN A 135 17.70 3.81 0.53
CA ASN A 135 18.31 4.65 1.56
C ASN A 135 18.11 4.08 2.98
N ASN A 136 18.95 3.09 3.34
CA ASN A 136 19.41 2.60 4.67
C ASN A 136 18.53 2.61 5.94
N ASN A 137 17.25 2.95 5.88
CA ASN A 137 16.22 2.48 6.79
C ASN A 137 15.40 1.43 6.02
N ILE A 138 14.99 0.32 6.66
CA ILE A 138 14.20 -0.71 5.98
C ILE A 138 12.77 -0.17 5.79
N VAL A 139 12.52 0.49 4.66
CA VAL A 139 11.20 1.03 4.30
C VAL A 139 10.31 -0.08 3.73
N VAL A 140 10.88 -0.97 2.91
CA VAL A 140 10.23 -2.20 2.39
C VAL A 140 11.26 -3.35 2.47
N PRO A 141 10.89 -4.59 2.83
CA PRO A 141 11.85 -5.69 2.93
C PRO A 141 12.49 -6.04 1.58
N LYS A 142 13.80 -6.33 1.56
CA LYS A 142 14.58 -6.60 0.33
C LYS A 142 13.92 -7.62 -0.60
N HIS A 143 13.31 -8.68 -0.06
CA HIS A 143 12.57 -9.70 -0.82
C HIS A 143 11.51 -9.10 -1.73
N PHE A 144 10.68 -8.18 -1.22
CA PHE A 144 9.62 -7.53 -1.99
C PHE A 144 10.19 -6.69 -3.12
N ASN A 145 11.26 -5.94 -2.86
CA ASN A 145 11.91 -5.11 -3.86
C ASN A 145 12.45 -5.97 -5.01
N LEU A 146 13.13 -7.06 -4.67
CA LEU A 146 13.71 -8.02 -5.61
C LEU A 146 12.64 -8.76 -6.42
N ILE A 147 11.60 -9.32 -5.78
CA ILE A 147 10.54 -10.02 -6.53
C ILE A 147 9.69 -9.07 -7.37
N SER A 148 9.51 -7.81 -6.95
CA SER A 148 8.83 -6.78 -7.75
C SER A 148 9.64 -6.44 -9.01
N ASP A 149 10.97 -6.30 -8.88
CA ASP A 149 11.85 -6.05 -10.02
C ASP A 149 11.89 -7.25 -10.99
N ILE A 150 11.93 -8.47 -10.47
CA ILE A 150 11.81 -9.70 -11.29
C ILE A 150 10.49 -9.73 -12.05
N ILE A 151 9.35 -9.50 -11.38
CA ILE A 151 8.02 -9.45 -12.01
C ILE A 151 7.97 -8.39 -13.11
N LEU A 152 8.53 -7.19 -12.87
CA LEU A 152 8.48 -6.09 -13.82
C LEU A 152 9.43 -6.25 -15.01
N ASN A 153 10.50 -7.05 -14.91
CA ASN A 153 11.45 -7.26 -16.01
C ASN A 153 11.15 -8.51 -16.87
N LYS A 154 10.31 -9.44 -16.40
CA LYS A 154 9.83 -10.59 -17.19
C LYS A 154 8.89 -10.17 -18.34
N PRO A 155 8.75 -11.00 -19.40
CA PRO A 155 7.71 -10.82 -20.41
C PRO A 155 6.32 -11.05 -19.81
N PHE A 156 5.33 -10.26 -20.26
CA PHE A 156 3.93 -10.31 -19.78
C PHE A 156 3.03 -11.19 -20.67
N ASP A 157 3.61 -12.24 -21.28
CA ASP A 157 2.96 -13.13 -22.26
C ASP A 157 1.94 -14.11 -21.65
N GLN A 158 1.98 -14.33 -20.34
CA GLN A 158 1.05 -15.20 -19.61
C GLN A 158 -0.27 -14.48 -19.29
N ASN A 159 -1.40 -15.17 -19.46
CA ASN A 159 -2.73 -14.65 -19.11
C ASN A 159 -3.06 -14.92 -17.62
N GLY A 160 -3.87 -14.08 -17.00
CA GLY A 160 -4.38 -14.31 -15.63
C GLY A 160 -3.33 -14.15 -14.53
N LEU A 161 -2.43 -13.17 -14.67
CA LEU A 161 -1.42 -12.81 -13.67
C LEU A 161 -2.05 -12.59 -12.29
N PHE A 162 -1.40 -13.08 -11.23
CA PHE A 162 -1.94 -13.22 -9.86
C PHE A 162 -3.19 -14.10 -9.70
N ARG A 163 -4.04 -14.36 -10.71
CA ARG A 163 -5.20 -15.25 -10.58
C ARG A 163 -4.83 -16.73 -10.66
N VAL A 164 -3.90 -17.09 -11.53
CA VAL A 164 -3.45 -18.48 -11.69
C VAL A 164 -2.49 -18.87 -10.55
N ASN A 165 -2.72 -20.03 -9.94
CA ASN A 165 -1.89 -20.55 -8.86
C ASN A 165 -0.69 -21.36 -9.40
N SER A 166 0.46 -21.24 -8.76
CA SER A 166 1.62 -22.12 -8.95
C SER A 166 1.59 -23.34 -8.00
N THR A 167 2.42 -24.34 -8.26
CA THR A 167 2.53 -25.54 -7.41
C THR A 167 3.29 -25.23 -6.11
N LYS A 168 2.87 -25.87 -5.00
CA LYS A 168 3.52 -25.71 -3.68
C LYS A 168 5.03 -25.98 -3.71
N GLN A 169 5.50 -26.88 -4.57
CA GLN A 169 6.92 -27.19 -4.69
C GLN A 169 7.70 -26.09 -5.42
N ARG A 170 7.18 -25.56 -6.54
CA ARG A 170 7.80 -24.43 -7.25
C ARG A 170 7.91 -23.21 -6.34
N LEU A 171 6.83 -22.89 -5.60
CA LEU A 171 6.82 -21.79 -4.64
C LEU A 171 7.85 -21.96 -3.51
N ARG A 172 8.08 -23.17 -3.01
CA ARG A 172 9.14 -23.43 -2.03
C ARG A 172 10.52 -23.17 -2.61
N THR A 173 10.82 -23.70 -3.80
CA THR A 173 12.12 -23.52 -4.46
C THR A 173 12.38 -22.04 -4.80
N ALA A 174 11.38 -21.33 -5.30
CA ALA A 174 11.50 -19.92 -5.65
C ALA A 174 11.69 -19.03 -4.40
N ASN A 175 10.97 -19.29 -3.30
CA ASN A 175 11.19 -18.59 -2.03
C ASN A 175 12.59 -18.89 -1.45
N SER A 176 13.11 -20.12 -1.57
CA SER A 176 14.48 -20.45 -1.16
C SER A 176 15.50 -19.64 -1.96
N LEU A 177 15.39 -19.61 -3.29
CA LEU A 177 16.27 -18.81 -4.14
C LEU A 177 16.20 -17.32 -3.79
N LEU A 178 15.00 -16.78 -3.53
CA LEU A 178 14.82 -15.40 -3.11
C LEU A 178 15.52 -15.10 -1.77
N GLN A 179 15.43 -16.03 -0.81
CA GLN A 179 16.16 -15.94 0.47
C GLN A 179 17.67 -15.96 0.24
N ASP A 180 18.18 -16.89 -0.57
CA ASP A 180 19.60 -17.05 -0.82
C ASP A 180 20.23 -15.83 -1.52
N ILE A 181 19.46 -15.12 -2.35
CA ILE A 181 19.89 -13.82 -2.93
C ILE A 181 19.93 -12.72 -1.85
N VAL A 182 18.89 -12.61 -1.03
CA VAL A 182 18.81 -11.57 0.03
C VAL A 182 19.86 -11.77 1.13
N GLU A 183 20.23 -13.02 1.41
CA GLU A 183 21.33 -13.41 2.31
C GLU A 183 22.71 -13.38 1.65
N HIS A 184 22.82 -12.94 0.38
CA HIS A 184 24.07 -12.82 -0.38
C HIS A 184 24.84 -14.15 -0.60
N LYS A 185 24.17 -15.30 -0.47
CA LYS A 185 24.71 -16.62 -0.87
C LYS A 185 24.76 -16.77 -2.40
N VAL A 186 23.89 -16.06 -3.11
CA VAL A 186 23.88 -15.92 -4.57
C VAL A 186 23.90 -14.43 -4.90
N SER A 187 24.67 -14.02 -5.92
CA SER A 187 24.66 -12.62 -6.36
C SER A 187 23.32 -12.24 -6.97
N GLU A 188 22.90 -10.98 -6.86
CA GLU A 188 21.58 -10.54 -7.34
C GLU A 188 21.41 -10.78 -8.85
N GLU A 189 22.44 -10.49 -9.64
CA GLU A 189 22.48 -10.75 -11.09
C GLU A 189 22.29 -12.25 -11.42
N LYS A 190 23.05 -13.14 -10.76
CA LYS A 190 22.92 -14.59 -10.98
C LYS A 190 21.58 -15.12 -10.46
N GLY A 191 21.07 -14.53 -9.39
CA GLY A 191 19.77 -14.80 -8.83
C GLY A 191 18.63 -14.50 -9.80
N LYS A 192 18.67 -13.33 -10.46
CA LYS A 192 17.72 -12.95 -11.50
C LYS A 192 17.78 -13.87 -12.71
N GLU A 193 18.98 -14.18 -13.22
CA GLU A 193 19.16 -15.18 -14.30
C GLU A 193 18.56 -16.55 -13.95
N LEU A 194 18.76 -17.02 -12.70
CA LEU A 194 18.14 -18.25 -12.22
C LEU A 194 16.60 -18.11 -12.07
N PHE A 195 16.09 -16.95 -11.71
CA PHE A 195 14.65 -16.70 -11.70
C PHE A 195 14.04 -16.71 -13.10
N ASP A 196 14.75 -16.19 -14.10
CA ASP A 196 14.29 -16.16 -15.49
C ASP A 196 14.36 -17.52 -16.18
N ARG A 197 15.37 -18.33 -15.86
CA ARG A 197 15.49 -19.67 -16.43
C ARG A 197 14.52 -20.70 -15.84
N ASN A 198 14.17 -20.58 -14.56
CA ASN A 198 13.48 -21.66 -13.83
C ASN A 198 12.03 -21.34 -13.43
N PHE A 199 11.62 -20.06 -13.36
CA PHE A 199 10.30 -19.63 -12.89
C PHE A 199 9.64 -18.67 -13.88
N ASP A 200 8.34 -18.85 -14.10
CA ASP A 200 7.57 -17.98 -14.99
C ASP A 200 7.04 -16.74 -14.24
N LEU A 201 6.23 -15.93 -14.92
CA LEU A 201 5.66 -14.73 -14.32
C LEU A 201 4.56 -15.08 -13.30
N ILE A 202 3.78 -16.13 -13.55
CA ILE A 202 2.77 -16.66 -12.63
C ILE A 202 3.41 -17.12 -11.30
N ASP A 203 4.48 -17.91 -11.36
CA ASP A 203 5.29 -18.32 -10.20
C ASP A 203 5.74 -17.10 -9.40
N SER A 204 6.27 -16.09 -10.09
CA SER A 204 6.82 -14.87 -9.48
C SER A 204 5.72 -14.07 -8.76
N CYS A 205 4.57 -13.93 -9.39
CA CYS A 205 3.37 -13.32 -8.83
C CYS A 205 2.82 -14.08 -7.59
N GLU A 206 2.85 -15.41 -7.59
CA GLU A 206 2.45 -16.21 -6.42
C GLU A 206 3.49 -16.23 -5.29
N VAL A 207 4.79 -16.15 -5.60
CA VAL A 207 5.85 -15.90 -4.60
C VAL A 207 5.56 -14.57 -3.92
N TYR A 208 5.33 -13.51 -4.70
CA TYR A 208 4.99 -12.19 -4.17
C TYR A 208 3.77 -12.22 -3.23
N LYS A 209 2.65 -12.83 -3.64
CA LYS A 209 1.48 -12.99 -2.74
C LYS A 209 1.80 -13.84 -1.51
N THR A 210 2.68 -14.84 -1.64
CA THR A 210 3.10 -15.68 -0.51
C THR A 210 3.92 -14.90 0.51
N LEU A 211 4.74 -13.93 0.09
CA LEU A 211 5.43 -13.00 0.98
C LEU A 211 4.45 -12.08 1.73
N LEU A 212 3.43 -11.53 1.06
CA LEU A 212 2.37 -10.75 1.74
C LEU A 212 1.71 -11.58 2.86
N ARG A 213 1.42 -12.86 2.56
CA ARG A 213 0.79 -13.78 3.50
C ARG A 213 1.71 -14.18 4.67
N SER A 214 3.04 -14.21 4.49
CA SER A 214 3.99 -14.79 5.44
C SER A 214 4.34 -13.91 6.65
N PHE A 215 3.95 -12.64 6.67
CA PHE A 215 4.14 -11.78 7.85
C PHE A 215 3.45 -12.33 9.12
N ASN A 216 3.92 -11.91 10.28
CA ASN A 216 3.29 -12.18 11.59
C ASN A 216 1.84 -11.66 11.65
N CYS A 217 1.58 -10.50 11.04
CA CYS A 217 0.26 -9.85 11.02
C CYS A 217 -0.22 -9.55 9.60
N CYS A 218 -1.45 -9.04 9.47
CA CYS A 218 -2.00 -8.50 8.23
C CYS A 218 -1.31 -7.17 7.89
N ILE A 219 -1.19 -6.83 6.60
CA ILE A 219 -0.68 -5.52 6.19
C ILE A 219 -1.63 -4.41 6.66
N ILE A 220 -2.93 -4.64 6.57
CA ILE A 220 -3.93 -3.78 7.22
C ILE A 220 -4.41 -4.53 8.48
N PRO A 221 -4.07 -4.06 9.71
CA PRO A 221 -4.36 -4.80 10.93
C PRO A 221 -5.87 -4.99 11.16
N ASN A 222 -6.24 -6.09 11.81
CA ASN A 222 -7.65 -6.45 12.04
C ASN A 222 -8.47 -5.38 12.79
N GLY A 223 -7.82 -4.53 13.60
CA GLY A 223 -8.48 -3.41 14.27
C GLY A 223 -9.08 -2.36 13.33
N TYR A 224 -8.70 -2.36 12.04
CA TYR A 224 -9.21 -1.44 11.02
C TYR A 224 -10.42 -1.97 10.26
N ILE A 225 -10.78 -3.25 10.37
CA ILE A 225 -11.84 -3.87 9.54
C ILE A 225 -13.20 -3.17 9.74
N ASN A 226 -13.58 -2.85 10.98
CA ASN A 226 -14.82 -2.12 11.27
C ASN A 226 -14.80 -0.67 10.75
N ILE A 227 -13.62 -0.02 10.79
CA ILE A 227 -13.42 1.32 10.23
C ILE A 227 -13.61 1.27 8.71
N ILE A 228 -13.02 0.27 8.06
CA ILE A 228 -13.13 0.05 6.61
C ILE A 228 -14.57 -0.20 6.16
N ILE A 229 -15.31 -1.06 6.86
CA ILE A 229 -16.73 -1.33 6.55
C ILE A 229 -17.54 -0.02 6.65
N LYS A 230 -17.28 0.80 7.69
CA LYS A 230 -17.92 2.12 7.81
C LYS A 230 -17.56 3.05 6.67
N ILE A 231 -16.29 3.12 6.28
CA ILE A 231 -15.85 3.92 5.12
C ILE A 231 -16.52 3.43 3.84
N ASN A 232 -16.63 2.12 3.63
CA ASN A 232 -17.27 1.57 2.44
C ASN A 232 -18.77 1.89 2.37
N SER A 233 -19.45 1.89 3.52
CA SER A 233 -20.86 2.27 3.64
C SER A 233 -21.14 3.76 3.37
N ILE A 234 -20.11 4.60 3.28
CA ILE A 234 -20.28 5.99 2.82
C ILE A 234 -20.58 5.93 1.32
N HIS A 235 -21.81 6.33 0.99
CA HIS A 235 -22.19 6.55 -0.39
C HIS A 235 -21.32 7.64 -0.98
N ASP A 236 -20.75 7.35 -2.16
CA ASP A 236 -20.08 8.35 -2.96
C ASP A 236 -21.14 9.40 -3.29
N ASN A 237 -21.02 10.60 -2.72
CA ASN A 237 -21.87 11.74 -3.09
C ASN A 237 -21.45 12.22 -4.48
N ILE A 238 -21.78 11.43 -5.50
CA ILE A 238 -21.64 11.78 -6.91
C ILE A 238 -22.65 12.90 -7.15
N ILE A 239 -22.19 14.13 -6.90
CA ILE A 239 -22.83 15.32 -7.43
C ILE A 239 -22.64 15.24 -8.93
N ASN A 240 -23.69 14.80 -9.62
CA ASN A 240 -23.83 14.93 -11.06
C ASN A 240 -23.88 16.43 -11.40
N ASN A 241 -22.71 17.08 -11.49
CA ASN A 241 -22.53 18.45 -11.98
C ASN A 241 -22.73 18.53 -13.51
N ASN A 242 -23.67 17.75 -14.04
CA ASN A 242 -24.25 17.93 -15.37
C ASN A 242 -25.66 18.46 -15.13
N ASN A 243 -25.90 19.70 -15.55
CA ASN A 243 -27.10 20.52 -15.34
C ASN A 243 -27.17 21.24 -13.97
N ASN A 244 -26.43 22.35 -13.84
CA ASN A 244 -27.09 23.66 -13.88
C ASN A 244 -26.08 24.78 -14.20
N ASN A 245 -26.51 25.69 -15.07
CA ASN A 245 -25.67 26.72 -15.68
C ASN A 245 -25.76 28.06 -14.92
N ASP A 246 -25.75 27.99 -13.58
CA ASP A 246 -25.95 29.14 -12.70
C ASP A 246 -24.64 29.59 -12.06
N ASN A 247 -24.18 30.76 -12.49
CA ASN A 247 -23.03 31.46 -11.92
C ASN A 247 -23.29 31.85 -10.46
N ASN A 248 -22.74 31.11 -9.50
CA ASN A 248 -22.50 31.61 -8.16
C ASN A 248 -21.16 31.10 -7.61
N ASN A 249 -20.26 32.05 -7.32
CA ASN A 249 -18.89 31.80 -6.84
C ASN A 249 -18.85 31.41 -5.36
N ASN A 250 -19.39 30.24 -5.01
CA ASN A 250 -19.05 29.57 -3.77
C ASN A 250 -18.08 28.42 -4.09
N ASN A 251 -16.83 28.58 -3.68
CA ASN A 251 -15.84 27.49 -3.64
C ASN A 251 -16.16 26.51 -2.50
N ASP A 252 -17.35 25.91 -2.56
CA ASP A 252 -17.73 24.83 -1.67
C ASP A 252 -16.91 23.61 -2.08
N ASN A 253 -15.81 23.43 -1.34
CA ASN A 253 -14.92 22.29 -1.45
C ASN A 253 -15.74 21.03 -1.16
N ILE A 254 -16.22 20.35 -2.21
CA ILE A 254 -16.87 19.04 -2.10
C ILE A 254 -15.82 18.07 -1.59
N THR A 255 -15.77 17.95 -0.27
CA THR A 255 -14.94 17.01 0.44
C THR A 255 -15.57 15.64 0.31
N ASP A 256 -14.92 14.74 -0.43
CA ASP A 256 -15.26 13.33 -0.37
C ASP A 256 -14.94 12.81 1.04
N ASP A 257 -15.98 12.73 1.88
CA ASP A 257 -15.92 12.22 3.25
C ASP A 257 -15.23 10.84 3.30
N LYS A 258 -15.44 10.02 2.26
CA LYS A 258 -14.87 8.68 2.10
C LYS A 258 -13.37 8.75 1.84
N LEU A 259 -12.91 9.64 0.95
CA LEU A 259 -11.49 9.89 0.70
C LEU A 259 -10.80 10.41 1.96
N ILE A 260 -11.42 11.33 2.69
CA ILE A 260 -10.87 11.91 3.93
C ILE A 260 -10.68 10.84 5.00
N LEU A 261 -11.67 9.97 5.21
CA LEU A 261 -11.55 8.86 6.15
C LEU A 261 -10.56 7.79 5.66
N THR A 262 -10.47 7.56 4.35
CA THR A 262 -9.51 6.63 3.75
C THR A 262 -8.07 7.12 3.94
N LYS A 263 -7.83 8.42 3.76
CA LYS A 263 -6.58 9.11 4.13
C LYS A 263 -6.27 8.95 5.61
N ALA A 264 -7.24 9.26 6.48
CA ALA A 264 -7.06 9.13 7.93
C ALA A 264 -6.69 7.70 8.34
N MET A 265 -7.37 6.71 7.77
CA MET A 265 -7.06 5.28 7.95
C MET A 265 -5.65 4.98 7.47
N TYR A 266 -5.31 5.31 6.22
CA TYR A 266 -4.01 5.04 5.61
C TYR A 266 -2.85 5.66 6.39
N TYR A 267 -2.92 6.94 6.73
CA TYR A 267 -1.85 7.65 7.46
C TYR A 267 -1.66 7.10 8.87
N SER A 268 -2.74 6.61 9.51
CA SER A 268 -2.69 5.97 10.83
C SER A 268 -2.15 4.54 10.84
N LEU A 269 -1.87 3.92 9.69
CA LEU A 269 -1.28 2.58 9.66
C LEU A 269 0.17 2.61 10.20
N PRO A 270 0.66 1.51 10.82
CA PRO A 270 2.05 1.40 11.23
C PRO A 270 3.00 1.67 10.05
N PHE A 271 4.11 2.37 10.29
CA PHE A 271 5.03 2.82 9.24
C PHE A 271 5.44 1.68 8.28
N ASN A 272 5.84 0.52 8.79
CA ASN A 272 6.26 -0.62 7.95
C ASN A 272 5.09 -1.15 7.11
N ASN A 273 3.94 -1.38 7.73
CA ASN A 273 2.69 -1.81 7.09
C ASN A 273 2.30 -0.87 5.93
N ARG A 274 2.33 0.44 6.19
CA ARG A 274 1.94 1.48 5.24
C ARG A 274 2.86 1.55 4.02
N ASN A 275 4.17 1.38 4.22
CA ASN A 275 5.14 1.32 3.13
C ASN A 275 5.03 0.03 2.30
N ILE A 276 4.76 -1.12 2.93
CA ILE A 276 4.50 -2.38 2.23
C ILE A 276 3.21 -2.27 1.39
N LEU A 277 2.17 -1.61 1.93
CA LEU A 277 0.93 -1.33 1.20
C LEU A 277 1.16 -0.39 0.00
N GLU A 278 1.91 0.71 0.17
CA GLU A 278 2.28 1.61 -0.94
C GLU A 278 3.07 0.87 -2.02
N SER A 279 4.08 0.10 -1.63
CA SER A 279 4.86 -0.74 -2.55
C SER A 279 3.98 -1.75 -3.31
N ASN A 280 2.97 -2.33 -2.64
CA ASN A 280 2.06 -3.27 -3.26
C ASN A 280 1.14 -2.61 -4.30
N VAL A 281 0.46 -1.52 -3.95
CA VAL A 281 -0.44 -0.84 -4.91
C VAL A 281 0.36 -0.30 -6.09
N MET A 282 1.55 0.27 -5.86
CA MET A 282 2.43 0.75 -6.93
C MET A 282 2.96 -0.36 -7.85
N LEU A 283 3.18 -1.58 -7.36
CA LEU A 283 3.48 -2.74 -8.22
C LEU A 283 2.26 -3.10 -9.08
N CYS A 284 1.07 -3.18 -8.47
CA CYS A 284 -0.17 -3.53 -9.17
C CYS A 284 -0.46 -2.51 -10.29
N TYR A 285 -0.31 -1.22 -10.03
CA TYR A 285 -0.43 -0.16 -11.04
C TYR A 285 0.54 -0.31 -12.21
N LYS A 286 1.82 -0.59 -11.94
CA LYS A 286 2.82 -0.79 -13.01
C LYS A 286 2.51 -2.02 -13.87
N ILE A 287 1.95 -3.05 -13.26
CA ILE A 287 1.47 -4.26 -13.96
C ILE A 287 0.28 -3.92 -14.86
N CYS A 288 -0.77 -3.28 -14.31
CA CYS A 288 -1.95 -2.85 -15.09
C CYS A 288 -1.56 -1.95 -16.27
N LEU A 289 -0.67 -0.98 -16.04
CA LEU A 289 -0.19 -0.10 -17.11
C LEU A 289 0.52 -0.89 -18.22
N LYS A 290 1.43 -1.81 -17.87
CA LYS A 290 2.09 -2.69 -18.86
C LYS A 290 1.08 -3.54 -19.64
N THR A 291 0.12 -4.18 -18.95
CA THR A 291 -0.87 -5.04 -19.59
C THR A 291 -1.89 -4.29 -20.45
N SER A 292 -2.23 -3.05 -20.10
CA SER A 292 -3.15 -2.20 -20.88
C SER A 292 -2.62 -1.83 -22.27
N GLN A 293 -1.30 -1.88 -22.45
CA GLN A 293 -0.59 -1.59 -23.70
C GLN A 293 -0.43 -2.82 -24.61
N MET A 294 -0.90 -4.00 -24.18
CA MET A 294 -0.76 -5.26 -24.92
C MET A 294 -1.96 -5.52 -25.84
N GLU A 295 -1.71 -6.20 -26.96
CA GLU A 295 -2.77 -6.63 -27.90
C GLU A 295 -3.81 -7.53 -27.22
N ASN A 296 -3.40 -8.39 -26.28
CA ASN A 296 -4.27 -9.30 -25.53
C ASN A 296 -4.76 -8.75 -24.17
N LYS A 297 -4.83 -7.41 -24.00
CA LYS A 297 -5.21 -6.76 -22.72
C LYS A 297 -6.49 -7.32 -22.07
N GLU A 298 -7.48 -7.75 -22.86
CA GLU A 298 -8.74 -8.33 -22.37
C GLU A 298 -8.57 -9.67 -21.61
N LYS A 299 -7.43 -10.35 -21.80
CA LYS A 299 -7.08 -11.59 -21.07
C LYS A 299 -6.27 -11.33 -19.81
N GLN A 300 -5.92 -10.07 -19.56
CA GLN A 300 -5.18 -9.62 -18.39
C GLN A 300 -6.14 -9.07 -17.33
N MET A 301 -5.63 -8.89 -16.11
CA MET A 301 -6.44 -8.36 -15.01
C MET A 301 -6.32 -6.85 -14.96
N ASP A 302 -7.48 -6.20 -14.97
CA ASP A 302 -7.63 -4.79 -14.62
C ASP A 302 -7.33 -4.56 -13.13
N LEU A 303 -7.32 -3.29 -12.74
CA LEU A 303 -7.02 -2.92 -11.35
C LEU A 303 -8.05 -3.49 -10.37
N ASP A 304 -9.33 -3.53 -10.76
CA ASP A 304 -10.40 -4.12 -9.97
C ASP A 304 -10.17 -5.61 -9.75
N GLY A 305 -9.83 -6.36 -10.80
CA GLY A 305 -9.45 -7.76 -10.74
C GLY A 305 -8.27 -8.00 -9.79
N ILE A 306 -7.18 -7.24 -9.95
CA ILE A 306 -6.00 -7.38 -9.08
C ILE A 306 -6.35 -7.07 -7.63
N SER A 307 -7.15 -6.02 -7.36
CA SER A 307 -7.56 -5.67 -5.99
C SER A 307 -8.35 -6.80 -5.30
N ILE A 308 -9.26 -7.48 -6.01
CA ILE A 308 -9.98 -8.67 -5.49
C ILE A 308 -9.00 -9.76 -5.05
N VAL A 309 -7.98 -10.04 -5.88
CA VAL A 309 -7.00 -11.10 -5.62
C VAL A 309 -5.99 -10.71 -4.55
N MET A 310 -5.69 -9.41 -4.40
CA MET A 310 -4.78 -8.90 -3.38
C MET A 310 -5.43 -8.78 -2.01
N MET A 311 -6.70 -8.34 -1.93
CA MET A 311 -7.51 -8.20 -0.70
C MET A 311 -7.23 -9.28 0.35
N PRO A 312 -7.38 -10.60 0.08
CA PRO A 312 -7.19 -11.63 1.10
C PRO A 312 -5.76 -11.68 1.68
N ASN A 313 -4.75 -11.20 0.94
CA ASN A 313 -3.35 -11.14 1.41
C ASN A 313 -3.04 -9.83 2.17
N LEU A 314 -3.90 -8.80 2.06
CA LEU A 314 -3.76 -7.53 2.77
C LEU A 314 -4.51 -7.52 4.12
N PHE A 315 -5.74 -8.06 4.14
CA PHE A 315 -6.65 -7.98 5.29
C PHE A 315 -6.76 -9.26 6.11
N LEU A 316 -6.56 -10.45 5.52
CA LEU A 316 -6.92 -11.74 6.14
C LEU A 316 -5.69 -12.54 6.62
N LYS A 317 -5.88 -13.35 7.67
CA LYS A 317 -5.00 -14.45 8.05
C LYS A 317 -5.75 -15.76 7.97
N LYS A 318 -4.99 -16.86 7.82
CA LYS A 318 -5.51 -18.21 7.54
C LYS A 318 -6.43 -18.76 8.63
N ASP A 319 -6.29 -18.25 9.85
CA ASP A 319 -6.93 -18.79 11.06
C ASP A 319 -8.00 -17.82 11.61
N LYS A 320 -8.59 -16.99 10.74
CA LYS A 320 -9.67 -16.06 11.08
C LYS A 320 -10.89 -16.26 10.20
N ASP A 321 -11.94 -16.79 10.82
CA ASP A 321 -13.27 -16.79 10.24
C ASP A 321 -13.79 -15.35 10.16
N ILE A 322 -14.16 -14.92 8.96
CA ILE A 322 -14.81 -13.65 8.68
C ILE A 322 -16.09 -13.95 7.89
N GLU A 323 -17.21 -13.38 8.33
CA GLU A 323 -18.51 -13.44 7.66
C GLU A 323 -18.40 -13.01 6.20
N ILE A 324 -19.12 -13.69 5.30
CA ILE A 324 -19.02 -13.50 3.85
C ILE A 324 -19.39 -12.07 3.45
N GLU A 325 -20.37 -11.48 4.14
CA GLU A 325 -20.82 -10.11 3.98
C GLU A 325 -19.66 -9.11 4.20
N LYS A 326 -18.87 -9.31 5.26
CA LYS A 326 -17.68 -8.50 5.55
C LYS A 326 -16.59 -8.70 4.50
N VAL A 327 -16.48 -9.88 3.89
CA VAL A 327 -15.54 -10.12 2.77
C VAL A 327 -15.94 -9.31 1.53
N LEU A 328 -17.23 -9.18 1.23
CA LEU A 328 -17.73 -8.35 0.12
C LEU A 328 -17.46 -6.86 0.35
N GLU A 329 -17.69 -6.36 1.56
CA GLU A 329 -17.34 -4.97 1.96
C GLU A 329 -15.83 -4.71 1.82
N LEU A 330 -14.98 -5.66 2.24
CA LEU A 330 -13.52 -5.55 2.10
C LEU A 330 -13.07 -5.56 0.63
N VAL A 331 -13.72 -6.34 -0.25
CA VAL A 331 -13.45 -6.30 -1.70
C VAL A 331 -13.86 -4.97 -2.30
N SER A 332 -15.05 -4.47 -1.97
CA SER A 332 -15.57 -3.19 -2.45
C SER A 332 -14.66 -2.03 -2.03
N PHE A 333 -14.26 -2.00 -0.75
CA PHE A 333 -13.29 -1.02 -0.27
C PHE A 333 -11.91 -1.17 -0.93
N CYS A 334 -11.42 -2.40 -1.13
CA CYS A 334 -10.13 -2.62 -1.77
C CYS A 334 -10.09 -2.08 -3.21
N LYS A 335 -11.18 -2.23 -3.97
CA LYS A 335 -11.32 -1.62 -5.30
C LYS A 335 -11.27 -0.09 -5.25
N TYR A 336 -12.08 0.51 -4.36
CA TYR A 336 -12.08 1.96 -4.14
C TYR A 336 -10.68 2.47 -3.74
N PHE A 337 -10.05 1.82 -2.75
CA PHE A 337 -8.72 2.18 -2.26
C PHE A 337 -7.65 2.10 -3.35
N TYR A 338 -7.70 1.07 -4.21
CA TYR A 338 -6.76 0.95 -5.34
C TYR A 338 -7.01 2.03 -6.40
N LYS A 339 -8.26 2.43 -6.66
CA LYS A 339 -8.57 3.51 -7.61
C LYS A 339 -8.18 4.89 -7.09
N ALA A 340 -8.54 5.20 -5.84
CA ALA A 340 -8.26 6.47 -5.16
C ALA A 340 -6.86 6.54 -4.52
N PHE A 341 -5.99 5.53 -4.71
CA PHE A 341 -4.69 5.49 -4.05
C PHE A 341 -3.79 6.71 -4.27
N PRO A 342 -3.74 7.37 -5.45
CA PRO A 342 -2.86 8.51 -5.69
C PRO A 342 -3.32 9.73 -4.89
N GLU A 343 -4.64 9.95 -4.79
CA GLU A 343 -5.22 10.97 -3.90
C GLU A 343 -4.96 10.61 -2.44
N VAL A 344 -5.16 9.35 -2.04
CA VAL A 344 -4.97 8.87 -0.65
C VAL A 344 -3.52 9.01 -0.18
N CYS A 345 -2.54 8.61 -0.98
CA CYS A 345 -1.14 8.62 -0.59
C CYS A 345 -0.48 10.00 -0.77
N GLY A 346 -1.01 10.85 -1.67
CA GLY A 346 -0.53 12.20 -1.93
C GLY A 346 -0.75 13.18 -0.77
N ILE A 347 0.19 14.11 -0.61
CA ILE A 347 0.10 15.21 0.36
C ILE A 347 -0.64 16.41 -0.24
N GLU A 348 -1.51 17.04 0.56
CA GLU A 348 -2.18 18.30 0.22
C GLU A 348 -1.41 19.47 0.86
N GLU A 349 -0.91 20.42 0.05
CA GLU A 349 -0.01 21.48 0.51
C GLU A 349 -0.56 22.33 1.67
N LYS A 350 -1.89 22.52 1.73
CA LYS A 350 -2.60 23.24 2.80
C LYS A 350 -2.48 22.62 4.22
N TYR A 351 -1.89 21.43 4.36
CA TYR A 351 -1.66 20.77 5.66
C TYR A 351 -0.17 20.63 6.04
N LEU A 352 0.75 21.09 5.18
CA LEU A 352 2.20 21.13 5.45
C LEU A 352 2.57 22.23 6.46
#